data_AF-A0A6Y2X1Y0-F1
#
_entry.id   AF-A0A6Y2X1Y0-F1
#
_cell.length_a   1.000
_cell.length_b   1.000
_cell.length_c   1.000
_cell.angle_alpha   90.00
_cell.angle_beta   90.00
_cell.angle_gamma   90.00
#
_symmetry.space_group_name_H-M   'P 1'
#
loop_
_entity.id
_entity.type
_entity.pdbx_description
1 polymer ?
#
loop_
_entity_poly.entity_id
_entity_poly.type
_entity_poly.pdbx_seq_one_letter_code
_entity_poly.pdbx_strand_id
1 'polypeptide(L)' 'KSVIGRSIDEIVEKTEIKSIKCVNAERQGRRVSKVRFEIEMR' A
#
# COMPACT_ATOMS: atom_id res chain seq x y z
N LYS A 1 12.32 3.73 5.36
CA LYS A 1 11.03 3.26 4.79
C LYS A 1 9.88 3.75 5.68
N SER A 2 8.74 4.14 5.12
CA SER A 2 7.55 4.55 5.90
C SER A 2 6.98 3.37 6.70
N VAL A 3 6.14 3.63 7.70
CA VAL A 3 5.45 2.58 8.48
C VAL A 3 4.64 1.68 7.54
N ILE A 4 3.85 2.28 6.64
CA ILE A 4 3.04 1.56 5.64
C ILE A 4 3.91 0.67 4.75
N GLY A 5 5.06 1.18 4.29
CA GLY A 5 5.96 0.40 3.45
C GLY A 5 6.52 -0.84 4.15
N ARG A 6 6.87 -0.73 5.44
CA ARG A 6 7.36 -1.88 6.22
C ARG A 6 6.27 -2.95 6.42
N SER A 7 5.03 -2.53 6.68
CA SER A 7 3.90 -3.45 6.81
C SER A 7 3.56 -4.14 5.49
N ILE A 8 3.63 -3.42 4.36
CA ILE A 8 3.46 -4.01 3.03
C ILE A 8 4.52 -5.08 2.77
N ASP A 9 5.80 -4.77 3.03
CA ASP A 9 6.90 -5.72 2.83
C ASP A 9 6.67 -7.02 3.63
N GLU A 10 6.29 -6.89 4.90
CA GLU A 10 6.02 -8.03 5.78
C GLU A 10 4.84 -8.89 5.29
N ILE A 11 3.75 -8.26 4.83
CA ILE A 11 2.59 -8.99 4.30
C ILE A 11 2.98 -9.78 3.04
N VAL A 12 3.70 -9.16 2.11
CA VAL A 12 4.13 -9.82 0.86
C VAL A 12 5.07 -10.99 1.14
N GLU A 13 5.94 -10.86 2.15
CA GLU A 13 6.88 -11.92 2.55
C GLU A 13 6.17 -13.13 3.20
N LYS A 14 5.15 -12.87 4.02
CA LYS A 14 4.53 -13.89 4.88
C LYS A 14 3.21 -14.47 4.36
N THR A 15 2.71 -14.00 3.21
CA THR A 15 1.42 -14.42 2.67
C THR A 15 1.52 -14.82 1.19
N GLU A 16 0.42 -15.34 0.64
CA GLU A 16 0.28 -15.68 -0.79
C GLU A 16 0.18 -14.45 -1.70
N ILE A 17 0.16 -13.25 -1.13
CA ILE A 17 0.09 -12.02 -1.90
C ILE A 17 1.39 -11.83 -2.69
N LYS A 18 1.27 -11.53 -3.98
CA LYS A 18 2.41 -11.28 -4.88
C LYS A 18 2.91 -9.85 -4.74
N SER A 19 2.02 -8.87 -4.74
CA SER A 19 2.39 -7.47 -4.55
C SER A 19 1.26 -6.64 -3.95
N ILE A 20 1.62 -5.59 -3.20
CA ILE A 20 0.69 -4.56 -2.72
C ILE A 20 1.26 -3.20 -3.08
N LYS A 21 0.50 -2.39 -3.84
CA LYS A 21 0.83 -0.99 -4.14
C LYS A 21 -0.10 -0.07 -3.36
N CYS A 22 0.46 0.93 -2.69
CA CYS A 22 -0.30 1.99 -2.02
C CYS A 22 -0.19 3.26 -2.87
N VAL A 23 -1.29 3.66 -3.51
CA VAL A 23 -1.34 4.86 -4.36
C VAL A 23 -2.22 5.94 -3.74
N ASN A 24 -1.84 7.20 -3.93
CA ASN A 24 -2.66 8.33 -3.48
C ASN A 24 -3.93 8.39 -4.34
N ALA A 25 -5.09 8.19 -3.73
CA ALA A 25 -6.38 8.16 -4.44
C ALA A 25 -7.07 9.52 -4.43
N GLU A 26 -6.93 10.30 -3.35
CA GLU A 26 -7.55 11.61 -3.21
C GLU A 26 -6.66 12.55 -2.39
N ARG A 27 -6.70 13.84 -2.71
CA ARG A 27 -6.03 14.90 -1.95
C ARG A 27 -7.05 15.91 -1.47
N GLN A 28 -6.91 16.38 -0.23
CA GLN A 28 -7.62 17.54 0.29
C GLN A 28 -6.62 18.69 0.40
N GLY A 29 -6.62 19.55 -0.62
CA GLY A 29 -5.59 20.56 -0.79
C GLY A 29 -4.21 19.93 -1.01
N ARG A 30 -3.23 20.28 -0.17
CA ARG A 30 -1.85 19.74 -0.28
C ARG A 30 -1.68 18.36 0.37
N ARG A 31 -2.63 17.95 1.23
CA ARG A 31 -2.55 16.69 2.00
C ARG A 31 -3.23 15.55 1.24
N VAL A 32 -2.70 14.35 1.38
CA VAL A 32 -3.37 13.12 0.92
C VAL A 32 -4.50 12.81 1.90
N SER A 33 -5.73 12.67 1.41
CA SER A 33 -6.91 12.36 2.23
C SER A 33 -7.33 10.89 2.11
N LYS A 34 -7.08 10.27 0.95
CA LYS A 34 -7.39 8.85 0.71
C LYS A 34 -6.28 8.18 -0.06
N VAL A 35 -6.06 6.91 0.24
CA VAL A 35 -5.18 6.02 -0.51
C VAL A 35 -5.98 4.84 -1.03
N ARG A 36 -5.51 4.25 -2.12
CA ARG A 36 -6.01 3.00 -2.68
C ARG A 36 -4.89 1.96 -2.58
N PHE A 37 -5.25 0.77 -2.14
CA PHE A 37 -4.37 -0.39 -2.19
C PHE A 37 -4.73 -1.24 -3.41
N GLU A 38 -3.74 -1.55 -4.22
CA GLU A 38 -3.85 -2.49 -5.35
C GLU A 38 -3.10 -3.76 -4.95
N ILE A 39 -3.80 -4.89 -4.92
CA ILE A 39 -3.29 -6.17 -4.44
C ILE A 39 -3.29 -7.15 -5.59
N GLU A 40 -2.14 -7.77 -5.86
CA GLU A 40 -2.00 -8.85 -6.83
C GLU A 40 -1.76 -10.16 -6.09
N MET A 41 -2.56 -11.18 -6.41
CA MET A 41 -2.45 -12.53 -5.86
C MET A 41 -1.52 -13.38 -6.74
N ARG A 42 -1.02 -14.51 -6.20
CA ARG A 42 -0.22 -15.48 -6.96
C ARG A 42 -1.08 -16.45 -7.76
#